data_AF-A0A944ZSJ4-F1
#
_entry.id   AF-A0A944ZSJ4-F1
#
_cell.length_a   1.000
_cell.length_b   1.000
_cell.length_c   1.000
_cell.angle_alpha   90.00
_cell.angle_beta   90.00
_cell.angle_gamma   90.00
#
_symmetry.space_group_name_H-M   'P 1'
#
loop_
_entity.id
_entity.type
_entity.pdbx_description
1 polymer ?
#
loop_
_entity_poly.entity_id
_entity_poly.type
_entity_poly.pdbx_seq_one_letter_code
_entity_poly.pdbx_strand_id
1 'polypeptide(L)'
;MADGVTVTDVSGNFSIAANDINLNTSGKIDAGTGTLLINRASASGTIGLGSTTCGGSCDMTLDGTEISNITGQLALGGAGITTIYVNSLTAAQTATLNGAIQIGVFGAGTVIFEGSTSVFSAGTGLFLAASSANTLNAGITVSSGDITVQSGTVTAADGVSLTAGGGSVTLGTATNASGAFTVNATGDITINDNFISLGRLTITADSDASGAGDLTLASGVTITTNNNALDIQAANIDNSSSTIDAGSGAATFAITQSVTADGTDFASITAGSLSIGVAGDLIVNGVTASELTNIAGLLTLGATGDVTFQTAASSHNQAVTVNAGNDINVKVDVTSGGDFTATADSDDSGVGDFTVDSGATVTSSAGDISVTAVNIVEDGTLASISGSVTRIESNPATVLADELDEGTQSTFVQDFTSPTEAGC
;
A
#
# COMPACT_ATOMS: atom_id res chain seq x y z
N MET A 1 -23.65 -37.57 -1.30
CA MET A 1 -24.44 -37.84 -0.06
C MET A 1 -25.88 -37.42 -0.34
N ALA A 2 -26.87 -38.19 0.11
CA ALA A 2 -28.27 -37.81 -0.08
C ALA A 2 -28.68 -36.77 0.97
N ASP A 3 -29.58 -35.89 0.57
CA ASP A 3 -30.14 -34.86 1.43
C ASP A 3 -30.90 -35.47 2.63
N GLY A 4 -30.92 -34.75 3.75
CA GLY A 4 -31.49 -35.20 5.03
C GLY A 4 -30.63 -36.16 5.86
N VAL A 5 -29.42 -36.49 5.41
CA VAL A 5 -28.45 -37.25 6.22
C VAL A 5 -27.58 -36.27 7.02
N THR A 6 -27.38 -36.56 8.31
CA THR A 6 -26.41 -35.86 9.16
C THR A 6 -25.20 -36.75 9.39
N VAL A 7 -24.01 -36.26 9.05
CA VAL A 7 -22.73 -36.88 9.40
C VAL A 7 -22.04 -36.01 10.44
N THR A 8 -21.66 -36.61 11.57
CA THR A 8 -20.98 -35.89 12.65
C THR A 8 -19.73 -36.65 13.08
N ASP A 9 -18.59 -35.98 13.00
CA ASP A 9 -17.31 -36.38 13.60
C ASP A 9 -16.72 -35.16 14.30
N VAL A 10 -16.82 -35.10 15.63
CA VAL A 10 -16.60 -33.85 16.39
C VAL A 10 -15.11 -33.48 16.51
N SER A 11 -14.18 -34.33 16.04
CA SER A 11 -12.74 -34.08 16.16
C SER A 11 -11.84 -34.85 15.19
N GLY A 12 -12.38 -35.78 14.39
CA GLY A 12 -11.63 -36.50 13.37
C GLY A 12 -11.55 -35.74 12.05
N ASN A 13 -10.45 -35.92 11.33
CA ASN A 13 -10.40 -35.58 9.91
C ASN A 13 -11.24 -36.60 9.15
N PHE A 14 -12.20 -36.13 8.36
CA PHE A 14 -13.10 -36.98 7.60
C PHE A 14 -12.99 -36.64 6.11
N SER A 15 -13.03 -37.67 5.25
CA SER A 15 -12.95 -37.49 3.80
C SER A 15 -14.16 -38.06 3.10
N ILE A 16 -14.72 -37.30 2.16
CA ILE A 16 -15.79 -37.71 1.27
C ILE A 16 -15.23 -37.77 -0.15
N ALA A 17 -15.31 -38.95 -0.75
CA ALA A 17 -15.20 -39.12 -2.18
C ALA A 17 -16.60 -39.39 -2.74
N ALA A 18 -17.15 -38.44 -3.51
CA ALA A 18 -18.47 -38.58 -4.11
C ALA A 18 -18.49 -38.05 -5.55
N ASN A 19 -19.51 -38.40 -6.32
CA ASN A 19 -19.77 -37.70 -7.58
C ASN A 19 -20.42 -36.35 -7.32
N ASP A 20 -21.28 -36.28 -6.30
CA ASP A 20 -21.94 -35.06 -5.89
C ASP A 20 -22.37 -35.14 -4.41
N ILE A 21 -22.55 -33.97 -3.79
CA ILE A 21 -22.99 -33.81 -2.40
C ILE A 21 -24.22 -32.91 -2.41
N ASN A 22 -25.36 -33.43 -1.96
CA ASN A 22 -26.57 -32.64 -1.84
C ASN A 22 -26.95 -32.48 -0.37
N LEU A 23 -26.93 -31.25 0.13
CA LEU A 23 -27.31 -30.85 1.49
C LEU A 23 -28.41 -29.77 1.49
N ASN A 24 -29.14 -29.63 0.37
CA ASN A 24 -29.94 -28.44 0.09
C ASN A 24 -31.24 -28.27 0.90
N THR A 25 -31.76 -29.31 1.58
CA THR A 25 -32.96 -29.15 2.44
C THR A 25 -32.69 -29.39 3.92
N SER A 26 -32.01 -30.47 4.28
CA SER A 26 -31.83 -30.85 5.69
C SER A 26 -30.56 -31.65 5.99
N GLY A 27 -29.76 -31.99 4.97
CA GLY A 27 -28.47 -32.63 5.18
C GLY A 27 -27.49 -31.72 5.91
N LYS A 28 -26.67 -32.29 6.81
CA LYS A 28 -25.60 -31.56 7.52
C LYS A 28 -24.32 -32.40 7.58
N ILE A 29 -23.17 -31.76 7.43
CA ILE A 29 -21.88 -32.35 7.78
C ILE A 29 -21.26 -31.52 8.91
N ASP A 30 -20.87 -32.17 9.99
CA ASP A 30 -20.27 -31.54 11.15
C ASP A 30 -18.96 -32.25 11.51
N ALA A 31 -17.84 -31.70 11.05
CA ALA A 31 -16.50 -32.18 11.37
C ALA A 31 -15.96 -31.55 12.67
N GLY A 32 -16.77 -30.80 13.43
CA GLY A 32 -16.32 -30.11 14.65
C GLY A 32 -15.13 -29.20 14.38
N THR A 33 -13.97 -29.49 14.98
CA THR A 33 -12.70 -28.76 14.73
C THR A 33 -11.80 -29.45 13.70
N GLY A 34 -12.20 -30.61 13.17
CA GLY A 34 -11.45 -31.39 12.20
C GLY A 34 -11.60 -30.87 10.77
N THR A 35 -10.78 -31.44 9.87
CA THR A 35 -10.84 -31.13 8.44
C THR A 35 -11.79 -32.09 7.72
N LEU A 36 -12.75 -31.53 6.99
CA LEU A 36 -13.54 -32.20 5.96
C LEU A 36 -12.82 -32.09 4.61
N LEU A 37 -12.28 -33.20 4.11
CA LEU A 37 -11.73 -33.27 2.75
C LEU A 37 -12.80 -33.77 1.78
N ILE A 38 -13.21 -32.92 0.85
CA ILE A 38 -14.09 -33.30 -0.26
C ILE A 38 -13.27 -33.46 -1.54
N ASN A 39 -13.42 -34.63 -2.14
CA ASN A 39 -12.82 -34.97 -3.42
C ASN A 39 -13.85 -35.68 -4.32
N ARG A 40 -13.57 -35.75 -5.62
CA ARG A 40 -14.41 -36.49 -6.57
C ARG A 40 -14.12 -37.99 -6.52
N ALA A 41 -15.17 -38.80 -6.55
CA ALA A 41 -15.08 -40.27 -6.60
C ALA A 41 -14.76 -40.82 -8.00
N SER A 42 -15.08 -40.07 -9.05
CA SER A 42 -14.90 -40.48 -10.46
C SER A 42 -13.55 -40.03 -11.04
N ALA A 43 -13.32 -40.33 -12.33
CA ALA A 43 -12.19 -39.82 -13.11
C ALA A 43 -12.11 -38.27 -13.13
N SER A 44 -11.04 -37.72 -13.71
CA SER A 44 -10.77 -36.27 -13.85
C SER A 44 -12.02 -35.42 -14.13
N GLY A 45 -12.22 -34.31 -13.41
CA GLY A 45 -13.33 -33.39 -13.67
C GLY A 45 -13.38 -32.17 -12.76
N THR A 46 -14.47 -31.40 -12.82
CA THR A 46 -14.60 -30.08 -12.19
C THR A 46 -15.36 -30.11 -10.86
N ILE A 47 -15.07 -29.16 -9.97
CA ILE A 47 -15.91 -28.86 -8.80
C ILE A 47 -16.33 -27.39 -8.90
N GLY A 48 -17.61 -27.10 -8.71
CA GLY A 48 -18.13 -25.75 -8.60
C GLY A 48 -18.43 -25.37 -7.16
N LEU A 49 -17.99 -24.19 -6.71
CA LEU A 49 -18.34 -23.59 -5.43
C LEU A 49 -19.18 -22.33 -5.61
N GLY A 50 -20.27 -22.23 -4.85
CA GLY A 50 -21.18 -21.10 -4.92
C GLY A 50 -22.05 -21.15 -6.18
N SER A 51 -22.15 -20.04 -6.90
CA SER A 51 -23.10 -19.87 -8.03
C SER A 51 -22.46 -20.09 -9.41
N THR A 52 -21.39 -20.88 -9.49
CA THR A 52 -20.68 -21.15 -10.76
C THR A 52 -21.43 -22.18 -11.63
N THR A 53 -21.25 -22.09 -12.94
CA THR A 53 -21.66 -23.13 -13.90
C THR A 53 -20.48 -23.94 -14.42
N CYS A 54 -19.26 -23.72 -13.93
CA CYS A 54 -18.02 -24.33 -14.43
C CYS A 54 -17.82 -24.15 -15.94
N GLY A 55 -18.20 -22.99 -16.49
CA GLY A 55 -18.20 -22.73 -17.94
C GLY A 55 -19.31 -23.45 -18.73
N GLY A 56 -20.26 -24.11 -18.05
CA GLY A 56 -21.41 -24.78 -18.65
C GLY A 56 -22.11 -25.74 -17.69
N SER A 57 -21.41 -26.79 -17.25
CA SER A 57 -21.85 -27.71 -16.20
C SER A 57 -20.70 -28.14 -15.30
N CYS A 58 -20.93 -28.20 -14.00
CA CYS A 58 -19.99 -28.77 -13.03
C CYS A 58 -20.18 -30.28 -12.89
N ASP A 59 -19.10 -31.05 -12.72
CA ASP A 59 -19.20 -32.49 -12.42
C ASP A 59 -19.62 -32.76 -10.96
N MET A 60 -19.31 -31.84 -10.06
CA MET A 60 -19.75 -31.76 -8.67
C MET A 60 -20.04 -30.31 -8.34
N THR A 61 -21.13 -30.04 -7.60
CA THR A 61 -21.45 -28.69 -7.13
C THR A 61 -21.53 -28.69 -5.61
N LEU A 62 -20.92 -27.68 -4.99
CA LEU A 62 -21.19 -27.27 -3.63
C LEU A 62 -21.68 -25.83 -3.68
N ASP A 63 -23.00 -25.67 -3.74
CA ASP A 63 -23.59 -24.34 -3.75
C ASP A 63 -23.49 -23.68 -2.36
N GLY A 64 -23.87 -22.41 -2.28
CA GLY A 64 -23.77 -21.67 -1.02
C GLY A 64 -24.66 -22.21 0.11
N THR A 65 -25.80 -22.82 -0.21
CA THR A 65 -26.68 -23.47 0.79
C THR A 65 -25.99 -24.71 1.34
N GLU A 66 -25.41 -25.52 0.45
CA GLU A 66 -24.68 -26.73 0.83
C GLU A 66 -23.46 -26.41 1.71
N ILE A 67 -22.70 -25.36 1.34
CA ILE A 67 -21.55 -24.90 2.14
C ILE A 67 -22.00 -24.44 3.53
N SER A 68 -23.13 -23.72 3.64
CA SER A 68 -23.69 -23.28 4.93
C SER A 68 -24.11 -24.43 5.85
N ASN A 69 -24.30 -25.63 5.31
CA ASN A 69 -24.65 -26.84 6.05
C ASN A 69 -23.42 -27.69 6.43
N ILE A 70 -22.21 -27.16 6.22
CA ILE A 70 -20.95 -27.76 6.64
C ILE A 70 -20.40 -27.01 7.85
N THR A 71 -19.93 -27.75 8.85
CA THR A 71 -19.19 -27.23 10.01
C THR A 71 -17.83 -27.93 10.09
N GLY A 72 -16.78 -27.17 10.40
CA GLY A 72 -15.39 -27.64 10.42
C GLY A 72 -14.53 -26.94 9.38
N GLN A 73 -13.29 -27.40 9.22
CA GLN A 73 -12.38 -26.87 8.20
C GLN A 73 -12.69 -27.55 6.87
N LEU A 74 -12.90 -26.77 5.81
CA LEU A 74 -13.17 -27.31 4.49
C LEU A 74 -11.87 -27.39 3.67
N ALA A 75 -11.56 -28.59 3.19
CA ALA A 75 -10.55 -28.81 2.17
C ALA A 75 -11.17 -29.41 0.91
N LEU A 76 -10.89 -28.80 -0.23
CA LEU A 76 -11.38 -29.20 -1.55
C LEU A 76 -10.17 -29.49 -2.42
N GLY A 77 -10.06 -30.72 -2.89
CA GLY A 77 -8.86 -31.07 -3.66
C GLY A 77 -8.58 -32.54 -3.90
N GLY A 78 -7.64 -32.78 -4.82
CA GLY A 78 -7.23 -34.13 -5.22
C GLY A 78 -6.63 -34.21 -6.63
N ALA A 79 -5.93 -35.32 -6.93
CA ALA A 79 -5.31 -35.56 -8.23
C ALA A 79 -6.31 -35.86 -9.37
N GLY A 80 -7.58 -36.09 -9.03
CA GLY A 80 -8.68 -36.30 -9.97
C GLY A 80 -9.48 -35.04 -10.30
N ILE A 81 -9.01 -33.86 -9.90
CA ILE A 81 -9.72 -32.59 -10.14
C ILE A 81 -8.94 -31.78 -11.17
N THR A 82 -9.62 -31.41 -12.27
CA THR A 82 -9.04 -30.58 -13.33
C THR A 82 -9.18 -29.10 -13.01
N THR A 83 -10.34 -28.68 -12.51
CA THR A 83 -10.59 -27.28 -12.18
C THR A 83 -11.56 -27.15 -11.03
N ILE A 84 -11.28 -26.25 -10.10
CA ILE A 84 -12.25 -25.77 -9.11
C ILE A 84 -12.69 -24.36 -9.51
N TYR A 85 -13.98 -24.17 -9.76
CA TYR A 85 -14.57 -22.87 -10.03
C TYR A 85 -15.20 -22.31 -8.75
N VAL A 86 -15.05 -21.01 -8.51
CA VAL A 86 -15.61 -20.31 -7.37
C VAL A 86 -16.30 -19.05 -7.85
N ASN A 87 -17.57 -18.86 -7.51
CA ASN A 87 -18.34 -17.70 -7.93
C ASN A 87 -19.32 -17.25 -6.87
N SER A 88 -19.30 -15.94 -6.56
CA SER A 88 -20.33 -15.25 -5.76
C SER A 88 -20.67 -15.92 -4.43
N LEU A 89 -19.68 -16.46 -3.72
CA LEU A 89 -19.87 -16.87 -2.32
C LEU A 89 -20.08 -15.62 -1.44
N THR A 90 -20.91 -15.76 -0.43
CA THR A 90 -21.17 -14.71 0.56
C THR A 90 -20.59 -15.11 1.92
N ALA A 91 -20.28 -14.12 2.75
CA ALA A 91 -19.82 -14.36 4.11
C ALA A 91 -20.82 -15.20 4.92
N ALA A 92 -22.14 -15.05 4.71
CA ALA A 92 -23.13 -15.86 5.43
C ALA A 92 -23.04 -17.36 5.07
N GLN A 93 -22.72 -17.69 3.82
CA GLN A 93 -22.64 -19.07 3.35
C GLN A 93 -21.43 -19.82 3.90
N THR A 94 -20.38 -19.10 4.30
CA THR A 94 -19.14 -19.69 4.83
C THR A 94 -19.01 -19.57 6.35
N ALA A 95 -19.96 -18.89 7.01
CA ALA A 95 -19.94 -18.56 8.44
C ALA A 95 -19.88 -19.75 9.40
N THR A 96 -20.27 -20.94 8.95
CA THR A 96 -20.27 -22.18 9.74
C THR A 96 -18.95 -22.93 9.67
N LEU A 97 -18.06 -22.55 8.75
CA LEU A 97 -16.73 -23.14 8.61
C LEU A 97 -15.78 -22.55 9.66
N ASN A 98 -14.73 -23.31 10.00
CA ASN A 98 -13.66 -22.82 10.87
C ASN A 98 -12.29 -22.97 10.22
N GLY A 99 -11.36 -22.06 10.56
CA GLY A 99 -10.03 -22.04 9.99
C GLY A 99 -10.02 -21.76 8.48
N ALA A 100 -8.85 -21.89 7.86
CA ALA A 100 -8.71 -21.61 6.44
C ALA A 100 -9.41 -22.66 5.55
N ILE A 101 -10.19 -22.19 4.58
CA ILE A 101 -10.69 -23.03 3.49
C ILE A 101 -9.52 -23.33 2.57
N GLN A 102 -9.23 -24.61 2.38
CA GLN A 102 -8.15 -25.07 1.52
C GLN A 102 -8.72 -25.47 0.17
N ILE A 103 -8.30 -24.80 -0.90
CA ILE A 103 -8.65 -25.14 -2.27
C ILE A 103 -7.35 -25.52 -2.99
N GLY A 104 -7.14 -26.82 -3.16
CA GLY A 104 -5.91 -27.36 -3.74
C GLY A 104 -6.21 -28.33 -4.87
N VAL A 105 -5.54 -28.20 -6.00
CA VAL A 105 -5.66 -29.15 -7.11
C VAL A 105 -4.27 -29.66 -7.49
N PHE A 106 -4.11 -30.98 -7.51
CA PHE A 106 -2.83 -31.61 -7.82
C PHE A 106 -2.70 -31.87 -9.32
N GLY A 107 -1.48 -31.87 -9.86
CA GLY A 107 -1.21 -32.19 -11.27
C GLY A 107 -1.41 -31.00 -12.21
N ALA A 108 -2.13 -31.17 -13.31
CA ALA A 108 -2.38 -30.08 -14.28
C ALA A 108 -3.60 -29.20 -13.92
N GLY A 109 -4.01 -29.20 -12.65
CA GLY A 109 -5.27 -28.59 -12.22
C GLY A 109 -5.19 -27.08 -11.98
N THR A 110 -6.32 -26.40 -12.16
CA THR A 110 -6.47 -24.95 -11.95
C THR A 110 -7.54 -24.59 -10.92
N VAL A 111 -7.44 -23.41 -10.31
CA VAL A 111 -8.53 -22.79 -9.54
C VAL A 111 -8.95 -21.53 -10.27
N ILE A 112 -10.25 -21.31 -10.43
CA ILE A 112 -10.81 -20.15 -11.14
C ILE A 112 -11.83 -19.44 -10.26
N PHE A 113 -11.56 -18.18 -9.93
CA PHE A 113 -12.56 -17.27 -9.38
C PHE A 113 -13.20 -16.49 -10.52
N GLU A 114 -14.53 -16.50 -10.62
CA GLU A 114 -15.25 -15.90 -11.74
C GLU A 114 -16.55 -15.22 -11.31
N GLY A 115 -17.20 -14.54 -12.25
CA GLY A 115 -18.46 -13.85 -12.01
C GLY A 115 -18.28 -12.67 -11.08
N SER A 116 -18.85 -12.76 -9.86
CA SER A 116 -18.75 -11.70 -8.85
C SER A 116 -17.78 -12.09 -7.74
N THR A 117 -17.28 -11.07 -7.02
CA THR A 117 -16.40 -11.25 -5.86
C THR A 117 -16.95 -12.29 -4.90
N SER A 118 -16.10 -13.25 -4.52
CA SER A 118 -16.43 -14.24 -3.50
C SER A 118 -15.94 -13.77 -2.14
N VAL A 119 -16.84 -13.82 -1.15
CA VAL A 119 -16.60 -13.34 0.21
C VAL A 119 -16.63 -14.52 1.18
N PHE A 120 -15.55 -14.67 1.93
CA PHE A 120 -15.37 -15.69 2.98
C PHE A 120 -15.49 -15.03 4.36
N SER A 121 -16.17 -15.71 5.29
CA SER A 121 -16.62 -15.16 6.57
C SER A 121 -15.51 -14.91 7.59
N ALA A 122 -15.88 -14.24 8.68
CA ALA A 122 -15.06 -14.16 9.88
C ALA A 122 -14.72 -15.56 10.42
N GLY A 123 -13.48 -15.73 10.89
CA GLY A 123 -12.88 -16.97 11.36
C GLY A 123 -12.28 -17.85 10.27
N THR A 124 -12.53 -17.54 8.99
CA THR A 124 -11.98 -18.30 7.86
C THR A 124 -10.85 -17.54 7.19
N GLY A 125 -9.77 -18.27 6.86
CA GLY A 125 -8.78 -17.87 5.88
C GLY A 125 -9.09 -18.50 4.52
N LEU A 126 -8.30 -18.18 3.50
CA LEU A 126 -8.30 -18.86 2.21
C LEU A 126 -6.89 -19.30 1.86
N PHE A 127 -6.74 -20.59 1.54
CA PHE A 127 -5.49 -21.16 1.09
C PHE A 127 -5.66 -21.78 -0.29
N LEU A 128 -4.95 -21.26 -1.28
CA LEU A 128 -4.96 -21.69 -2.67
C LEU A 128 -3.67 -22.43 -3.01
N ALA A 129 -3.81 -23.66 -3.51
CA ALA A 129 -2.68 -24.49 -3.93
C ALA A 129 -3.00 -25.21 -5.25
N ALA A 130 -3.16 -24.45 -6.33
CA ALA A 130 -3.29 -25.02 -7.66
C ALA A 130 -1.93 -25.40 -8.21
N SER A 131 -1.77 -26.63 -8.72
CA SER A 131 -0.50 -27.05 -9.29
C SER A 131 -0.16 -26.37 -10.63
N SER A 132 -1.16 -25.92 -11.39
CA SER A 132 -0.93 -25.17 -12.64
C SER A 132 -1.13 -23.67 -12.50
N ALA A 133 -2.36 -23.22 -12.20
CA ALA A 133 -2.66 -21.79 -12.16
C ALA A 133 -3.85 -21.47 -11.23
N ASN A 134 -3.82 -20.25 -10.68
CA ASN A 134 -4.94 -19.62 -10.00
C ASN A 134 -5.42 -18.46 -10.87
N THR A 135 -6.56 -18.61 -11.55
CA THR A 135 -7.14 -17.59 -12.40
C THR A 135 -8.16 -16.77 -11.64
N LEU A 136 -7.92 -15.48 -11.50
CA LEU A 136 -8.79 -14.54 -10.80
C LEU A 136 -9.48 -13.64 -11.84
N ASN A 137 -10.70 -14.00 -12.24
CA ASN A 137 -11.56 -13.15 -13.07
C ASN A 137 -12.53 -12.31 -12.23
N ALA A 138 -12.58 -12.55 -10.92
CA ALA A 138 -13.36 -11.82 -9.94
C ALA A 138 -12.55 -11.66 -8.65
N GLY A 139 -12.92 -10.69 -7.83
CA GLY A 139 -12.24 -10.42 -6.57
C GLY A 139 -12.42 -11.52 -5.52
N ILE A 140 -11.57 -11.48 -4.51
CA ILE A 140 -11.64 -12.32 -3.31
C ILE A 140 -11.62 -11.42 -2.08
N THR A 141 -12.56 -11.63 -1.18
CA THR A 141 -12.56 -11.00 0.15
C THR A 141 -12.59 -12.07 1.22
N VAL A 142 -11.67 -12.02 2.17
CA VAL A 142 -11.68 -12.83 3.38
C VAL A 142 -11.86 -11.89 4.56
N SER A 143 -12.94 -12.01 5.32
CA SER A 143 -13.31 -10.97 6.29
C SER A 143 -12.43 -10.90 7.54
N SER A 144 -11.78 -11.99 7.98
CA SER A 144 -10.96 -11.93 9.20
C SER A 144 -9.78 -12.91 9.26
N GLY A 145 -9.35 -13.42 8.11
CA GLY A 145 -8.27 -14.39 8.03
C GLY A 145 -7.40 -14.12 6.82
N ASP A 146 -6.32 -14.89 6.71
CA ASP A 146 -5.32 -14.68 5.68
C ASP A 146 -5.79 -15.15 4.30
N ILE A 147 -5.23 -14.54 3.26
CA ILE A 147 -5.23 -15.11 1.91
C ILE A 147 -3.82 -15.61 1.62
N THR A 148 -3.68 -16.90 1.35
CA THR A 148 -2.40 -17.50 0.95
C THR A 148 -2.56 -18.15 -0.42
N VAL A 149 -1.74 -17.75 -1.39
CA VAL A 149 -1.61 -18.45 -2.68
C VAL A 149 -0.23 -19.10 -2.73
N GLN A 150 -0.16 -20.40 -2.47
CA GLN A 150 1.11 -21.10 -2.27
C GLN A 150 1.74 -21.61 -3.56
N SER A 151 0.93 -22.04 -4.53
CA SER A 151 1.41 -22.69 -5.75
C SER A 151 0.53 -22.32 -6.94
N GLY A 152 1.11 -22.45 -8.14
CA GLY A 152 0.46 -22.15 -9.42
C GLY A 152 0.43 -20.65 -9.68
N THR A 153 0.89 -20.24 -10.86
CA THR A 153 0.92 -18.83 -11.27
C THR A 153 -0.45 -18.20 -11.11
N VAL A 154 -0.49 -17.00 -10.51
CA VAL A 154 -1.70 -16.20 -10.45
C VAL A 154 -1.86 -15.45 -11.76
N THR A 155 -3.02 -15.57 -12.40
CA THR A 155 -3.41 -14.76 -13.56
C THR A 155 -4.67 -13.99 -13.21
N ALA A 156 -4.66 -12.67 -13.29
CA ALA A 156 -5.80 -11.85 -12.93
C ALA A 156 -6.34 -11.03 -14.10
N ALA A 157 -7.67 -10.87 -14.14
CA ALA A 157 -8.33 -9.92 -15.02
C ALA A 157 -8.12 -8.47 -14.52
N ASP A 158 -8.51 -7.50 -15.34
CA ASP A 158 -8.50 -6.08 -14.97
C ASP A 158 -9.49 -5.79 -13.83
N GLY A 159 -9.06 -4.97 -12.86
CA GLY A 159 -9.88 -4.49 -11.75
C GLY A 159 -10.11 -5.50 -10.63
N VAL A 160 -9.35 -6.59 -10.59
CA VAL A 160 -9.47 -7.63 -9.56
C VAL A 160 -8.79 -7.20 -8.25
N SER A 161 -9.40 -7.55 -7.12
CA SER A 161 -8.84 -7.31 -5.80
C SER A 161 -8.71 -8.59 -4.97
N LEU A 162 -7.65 -8.65 -4.15
CA LEU A 162 -7.51 -9.57 -3.02
C LEU A 162 -7.59 -8.77 -1.73
N THR A 163 -8.56 -9.06 -0.87
CA THR A 163 -8.76 -8.33 0.38
C THR A 163 -8.79 -9.29 1.57
N ALA A 164 -7.77 -9.26 2.42
CA ALA A 164 -7.75 -9.91 3.73
C ALA A 164 -8.13 -8.89 4.82
N GLY A 165 -9.43 -8.78 5.12
CA GLY A 165 -10.01 -7.76 6.00
C GLY A 165 -9.77 -7.95 7.50
N GLY A 166 -9.01 -8.95 7.91
CA GLY A 166 -8.56 -9.13 9.29
C GLY A 166 -7.34 -10.03 9.39
N GLY A 167 -6.50 -10.04 8.35
CA GLY A 167 -5.36 -10.92 8.22
C GLY A 167 -4.38 -10.41 7.16
N SER A 168 -3.43 -11.29 6.82
CA SER A 168 -2.34 -11.01 5.89
C SER A 168 -2.62 -11.56 4.49
N VAL A 169 -1.88 -11.07 3.49
CA VAL A 169 -1.87 -11.67 2.14
C VAL A 169 -0.48 -12.22 1.85
N THR A 170 -0.38 -13.49 1.48
CA THR A 170 0.86 -14.11 0.99
C THR A 170 0.68 -14.57 -0.46
N LEU A 171 1.44 -13.96 -1.37
CA LEU A 171 1.57 -14.39 -2.76
C LEU A 171 2.87 -15.19 -2.91
N GLY A 172 2.75 -16.51 -2.86
CA GLY A 172 3.86 -17.47 -2.92
C GLY A 172 4.41 -17.74 -4.32
N THR A 173 3.78 -17.22 -5.37
CA THR A 173 4.13 -17.49 -6.77
C THR A 173 3.88 -16.28 -7.65
N ALA A 174 4.46 -16.32 -8.86
CA ALA A 174 4.35 -15.23 -9.82
C ALA A 174 2.89 -14.82 -10.06
N THR A 175 2.65 -13.51 -10.07
CA THR A 175 1.34 -12.91 -10.29
C THR A 175 1.36 -12.07 -11.56
N ASN A 176 0.40 -12.30 -12.46
CA ASN A 176 0.27 -11.61 -13.74
C ASN A 176 -1.15 -11.04 -13.87
N ALA A 177 -1.32 -9.75 -13.62
CA ALA A 177 -2.56 -9.03 -13.80
C ALA A 177 -2.63 -8.39 -15.20
N SER A 178 -3.72 -8.67 -15.91
CA SER A 178 -3.96 -8.17 -17.28
C SER A 178 -4.33 -6.68 -17.33
N GLY A 179 -4.57 -6.07 -16.16
CA GLY A 179 -4.94 -4.67 -16.00
C GLY A 179 -4.66 -4.24 -14.56
N ALA A 180 -5.48 -3.34 -14.02
CA ALA A 180 -5.37 -2.88 -12.64
C ALA A 180 -5.57 -4.03 -11.64
N PHE A 181 -4.84 -4.00 -10.54
CA PHE A 181 -4.94 -5.01 -9.48
C PHE A 181 -4.73 -4.38 -8.11
N THR A 182 -5.47 -4.87 -7.12
CA THR A 182 -5.40 -4.37 -5.75
C THR A 182 -5.16 -5.51 -4.76
N VAL A 183 -4.18 -5.34 -3.86
CA VAL A 183 -3.96 -6.22 -2.71
C VAL A 183 -4.18 -5.40 -1.44
N ASN A 184 -5.16 -5.77 -0.63
CA ASN A 184 -5.43 -5.16 0.66
C ASN A 184 -5.33 -6.20 1.76
N ALA A 185 -4.67 -5.83 2.85
CA ALA A 185 -4.59 -6.59 4.08
C ALA A 185 -4.70 -5.62 5.26
N THR A 186 -5.20 -6.08 6.40
CA THR A 186 -5.08 -5.34 7.68
C THR A 186 -3.81 -5.76 8.44
N GLY A 187 -3.08 -6.75 7.92
CA GLY A 187 -1.77 -7.16 8.38
C GLY A 187 -0.82 -7.29 7.19
N ASP A 188 0.26 -8.04 7.35
CA ASP A 188 1.36 -8.01 6.38
C ASP A 188 0.95 -8.44 4.96
N ILE A 189 1.65 -7.89 3.97
CA ILE A 189 1.64 -8.39 2.60
C ILE A 189 3.03 -8.94 2.28
N THR A 190 3.09 -10.22 1.92
CA THR A 190 4.32 -10.89 1.49
C THR A 190 4.23 -11.29 0.02
N ILE A 191 5.20 -10.87 -0.78
CA ILE A 191 5.33 -11.23 -2.19
C ILE A 191 6.63 -12.02 -2.37
N ASN A 192 6.52 -13.31 -2.70
CA ASN A 192 7.65 -14.24 -2.79
C ASN A 192 8.16 -14.48 -4.21
N ASP A 193 7.50 -13.93 -5.23
CA ASP A 193 7.84 -14.13 -6.64
C ASP A 193 7.36 -12.90 -7.44
N ASN A 194 7.74 -12.81 -8.71
CA ASN A 194 7.51 -11.61 -9.52
C ASN A 194 6.02 -11.24 -9.62
N PHE A 195 5.75 -9.94 -9.53
CA PHE A 195 4.41 -9.37 -9.68
C PHE A 195 4.40 -8.46 -10.91
N ILE A 196 3.63 -8.82 -11.93
CA ILE A 196 3.43 -8.02 -13.13
C ILE A 196 1.98 -7.55 -13.18
N SER A 197 1.78 -6.24 -13.24
CA SER A 197 0.52 -5.59 -13.53
C SER A 197 0.64 -4.85 -14.88
N LEU A 198 -0.37 -4.99 -15.73
CA LEU A 198 -0.50 -4.20 -16.97
C LEU A 198 -1.36 -2.93 -16.78
N GLY A 199 -1.84 -2.70 -15.56
CA GLY A 199 -2.52 -1.46 -15.14
C GLY A 199 -1.97 -0.94 -13.80
N ARG A 200 -2.71 -0.03 -13.15
CA ARG A 200 -2.35 0.46 -11.82
C ARG A 200 -2.28 -0.70 -10.82
N LEU A 201 -1.20 -0.76 -10.04
CA LEU A 201 -1.06 -1.68 -8.93
C LEU A 201 -1.21 -0.91 -7.62
N THR A 202 -2.10 -1.37 -6.74
CA THR A 202 -2.26 -0.85 -5.39
C THR A 202 -2.02 -1.95 -4.37
N ILE A 203 -1.11 -1.72 -3.42
CA ILE A 203 -0.76 -2.65 -2.35
C ILE A 203 -0.94 -1.92 -1.02
N THR A 204 -1.80 -2.44 -0.14
CA THR A 204 -2.11 -1.83 1.15
C THR A 204 -2.04 -2.88 2.26
N ALA A 205 -0.94 -2.92 3.02
CA ALA A 205 -0.74 -3.86 4.14
C ALA A 205 -1.36 -3.37 5.47
N ASP A 206 -1.76 -2.11 5.56
CA ASP A 206 -2.40 -1.51 6.76
C ASP A 206 -3.75 -0.87 6.38
N SER A 207 -4.65 -1.66 5.79
CA SER A 207 -5.91 -1.12 5.24
C SER A 207 -6.91 -0.64 6.29
N ASP A 208 -6.70 -0.96 7.57
CA ASP A 208 -7.48 -0.45 8.69
C ASP A 208 -6.79 0.71 9.43
N ALA A 209 -5.63 1.16 8.95
CA ALA A 209 -4.84 2.26 9.49
C ALA A 209 -4.52 2.07 10.98
N SER A 210 -4.24 0.83 11.38
CA SER A 210 -3.85 0.47 12.74
C SER A 210 -2.40 0.87 13.06
N GLY A 211 -1.60 1.19 12.04
CA GLY A 211 -0.16 1.39 12.14
C GLY A 211 0.64 0.09 12.05
N ALA A 212 -0.02 -1.04 11.75
CA ALA A 212 0.61 -2.35 11.58
C ALA A 212 0.38 -2.87 10.16
N GLY A 213 1.31 -3.67 9.64
CA GLY A 213 1.21 -4.30 8.32
C GLY A 213 2.36 -3.89 7.42
N ASP A 214 3.36 -4.74 7.34
CA ASP A 214 4.54 -4.50 6.51
C ASP A 214 4.33 -5.04 5.09
N LEU A 215 4.99 -4.40 4.11
CA LEU A 215 5.20 -5.01 2.79
C LEU A 215 6.58 -5.68 2.77
N THR A 216 6.58 -7.00 2.65
CA THR A 216 7.81 -7.80 2.50
C THR A 216 7.94 -8.33 1.08
N LEU A 217 9.07 -8.02 0.44
CA LEU A 217 9.45 -8.55 -0.87
C LEU A 217 10.58 -9.57 -0.71
N ALA A 218 10.41 -10.78 -1.23
CA ALA A 218 11.49 -11.76 -1.20
C ALA A 218 12.67 -11.32 -2.09
N SER A 219 13.86 -11.83 -1.78
CA SER A 219 15.07 -11.49 -2.53
C SER A 219 14.95 -11.86 -4.02
N GLY A 220 15.28 -10.92 -4.89
CA GLY A 220 15.23 -11.06 -6.33
C GLY A 220 13.83 -10.89 -6.94
N VAL A 221 12.80 -10.64 -6.13
CA VAL A 221 11.45 -10.32 -6.63
C VAL A 221 11.47 -9.00 -7.37
N THR A 222 10.76 -8.96 -8.49
CA THR A 222 10.46 -7.73 -9.23
C THR A 222 8.96 -7.45 -9.21
N ILE A 223 8.58 -6.24 -8.81
CA ILE A 223 7.25 -5.68 -9.04
C ILE A 223 7.31 -4.80 -10.29
N THR A 224 6.42 -5.02 -11.26
CA THR A 224 6.37 -4.23 -12.50
C THR A 224 4.94 -3.78 -12.80
N THR A 225 4.73 -2.49 -13.08
CA THR A 225 3.42 -1.95 -13.51
C THR A 225 3.37 -1.56 -14.98
N ASN A 226 4.41 -1.88 -15.77
CA ASN A 226 4.47 -1.62 -17.22
C ASN A 226 4.11 -0.18 -17.60
N ASN A 227 4.74 0.81 -16.95
CA ASN A 227 4.49 2.24 -17.15
C ASN A 227 3.18 2.78 -16.55
N ASN A 228 2.50 2.01 -15.70
CA ASN A 228 1.33 2.48 -14.96
C ASN A 228 1.71 2.92 -13.54
N ALA A 229 0.78 3.58 -12.84
CA ALA A 229 1.00 3.97 -11.45
C ALA A 229 1.17 2.76 -10.52
N LEU A 230 2.04 2.92 -9.52
CA LEU A 230 2.23 2.02 -8.41
C LEU A 230 1.96 2.79 -7.11
N ASP A 231 0.99 2.32 -6.33
CA ASP A 231 0.64 2.90 -5.04
C ASP A 231 0.86 1.84 -3.95
N ILE A 232 1.74 2.12 -2.98
CA ILE A 232 2.03 1.24 -1.86
C ILE A 232 1.73 1.97 -0.55
N GLN A 233 0.96 1.32 0.32
CA GLN A 233 0.73 1.75 1.70
C GLN A 233 1.09 0.60 2.65
N ALA A 234 1.99 0.86 3.60
CA ALA A 234 2.42 -0.12 4.58
C ALA A 234 3.01 0.56 5.84
N ALA A 235 3.18 -0.18 6.92
CA ALA A 235 3.92 0.28 8.08
C ALA A 235 5.42 0.35 7.81
N ASN A 236 5.95 -0.58 7.03
CA ASN A 236 7.31 -0.57 6.52
C ASN A 236 7.37 -1.20 5.12
N ILE A 237 8.36 -0.82 4.34
CA ILE A 237 8.65 -1.39 3.02
C ILE A 237 10.14 -1.74 3.01
N ASP A 238 10.48 -3.03 2.91
CA ASP A 238 11.86 -3.46 2.64
C ASP A 238 11.99 -3.86 1.17
N ASN A 239 12.65 -2.99 0.39
CA ASN A 239 12.98 -3.25 -1.00
C ASN A 239 14.48 -3.47 -1.26
N SER A 240 15.30 -3.56 -0.20
CA SER A 240 16.78 -3.59 -0.28
C SER A 240 17.36 -4.73 -1.14
N SER A 241 16.60 -5.81 -1.34
CA SER A 241 17.01 -6.97 -2.14
C SER A 241 16.05 -7.33 -3.28
N SER A 242 15.20 -6.38 -3.66
CA SER A 242 14.16 -6.55 -4.68
C SER A 242 14.24 -5.44 -5.74
N THR A 243 13.32 -5.43 -6.71
CA THR A 243 13.22 -4.35 -7.70
C THR A 243 11.78 -3.90 -7.83
N ILE A 244 11.57 -2.59 -7.86
CA ILE A 244 10.28 -1.95 -8.08
C ILE A 244 10.36 -1.15 -9.38
N ASP A 245 9.60 -1.55 -10.40
CA ASP A 245 9.62 -0.95 -11.73
C ASP A 245 8.24 -0.43 -12.15
N ALA A 246 7.99 0.84 -11.86
CA ALA A 246 6.84 1.57 -12.37
C ALA A 246 7.04 2.10 -13.80
N GLY A 247 8.22 1.91 -14.42
CA GLY A 247 8.58 2.46 -15.72
C GLY A 247 8.40 3.97 -15.75
N SER A 248 7.64 4.48 -16.72
CA SER A 248 7.26 5.91 -16.76
C SER A 248 6.07 6.28 -15.86
N GLY A 249 5.48 5.33 -15.14
CA GLY A 249 4.41 5.57 -14.19
C GLY A 249 4.92 6.18 -12.88
N ALA A 250 4.03 6.85 -12.14
CA ALA A 250 4.36 7.34 -10.80
C ALA A 250 4.44 6.18 -9.80
N ALA A 251 5.41 6.24 -8.89
CA ALA A 251 5.48 5.39 -7.71
C ALA A 251 5.21 6.23 -6.45
N THR A 252 4.21 5.84 -5.67
CA THR A 252 3.80 6.52 -4.44
C THR A 252 3.88 5.57 -3.27
N PHE A 253 4.72 5.87 -2.28
CA PHE A 253 4.87 5.08 -1.06
C PHE A 253 4.32 5.89 0.12
N ALA A 254 3.34 5.35 0.83
CA ALA A 254 2.77 5.89 2.04
C ALA A 254 3.14 4.98 3.22
N ILE A 255 4.09 5.41 4.04
CA ILE A 255 4.66 4.61 5.12
C ILE A 255 4.16 5.13 6.47
N THR A 256 3.58 4.27 7.32
CA THR A 256 3.00 4.75 8.59
C THR A 256 4.01 4.89 9.73
N GLN A 257 5.23 4.37 9.57
CA GLN A 257 6.32 4.54 10.53
C GLN A 257 7.32 5.64 10.10
N SER A 258 8.21 6.01 11.03
CA SER A 258 9.38 6.82 10.70
C SER A 258 10.40 5.99 9.91
N VAL A 259 11.06 6.60 8.93
CA VAL A 259 11.96 5.88 8.01
C VAL A 259 13.27 6.64 7.85
N THR A 260 14.37 5.90 7.72
CA THR A 260 15.60 6.43 7.12
C THR A 260 15.68 5.93 5.70
N ALA A 261 15.64 6.84 4.73
CA ALA A 261 15.86 6.54 3.32
C ALA A 261 17.34 6.81 2.98
N ASP A 262 18.00 5.78 2.45
CA ASP A 262 19.36 5.86 1.92
C ASP A 262 19.42 5.50 0.44
N GLY A 263 20.62 5.56 -0.13
CA GLY A 263 20.84 5.28 -1.54
C GLY A 263 20.38 3.91 -2.03
N THR A 264 20.39 2.88 -1.17
CA THR A 264 19.99 1.52 -1.53
C THR A 264 18.48 1.39 -1.70
N ASP A 265 17.72 2.15 -0.94
CA ASP A 265 16.26 2.21 -1.05
C ASP A 265 15.83 2.78 -2.41
N PHE A 266 16.53 3.79 -2.91
CA PHE A 266 16.24 4.43 -4.20
C PHE A 266 16.76 3.65 -5.41
N ALA A 267 17.95 3.04 -5.30
CA ALA A 267 18.61 2.38 -6.43
C ALA A 267 17.80 1.22 -7.04
N SER A 268 16.91 0.61 -6.25
CA SER A 268 16.05 -0.49 -6.68
C SER A 268 14.72 -0.04 -7.30
N ILE A 269 14.46 1.27 -7.41
CA ILE A 269 13.21 1.84 -7.90
C ILE A 269 13.41 2.46 -9.28
N THR A 270 12.52 2.11 -10.22
CA THR A 270 12.36 2.80 -11.51
C THR A 270 10.98 3.44 -11.56
N ALA A 271 10.92 4.75 -11.80
CA ALA A 271 9.65 5.47 -11.86
C ALA A 271 9.73 6.76 -12.70
N GLY A 272 8.58 7.15 -13.25
CA GLY A 272 8.41 8.46 -13.90
C GLY A 272 8.48 9.60 -12.89
N SER A 273 7.94 9.39 -11.69
CA SER A 273 8.10 10.25 -10.52
C SER A 273 8.02 9.38 -9.27
N LEU A 274 8.71 9.78 -8.21
CA LEU A 274 8.71 9.06 -6.94
C LEU A 274 8.21 9.98 -5.83
N SER A 275 7.21 9.54 -5.09
CA SER A 275 6.73 10.22 -3.89
C SER A 275 6.84 9.28 -2.70
N ILE A 276 7.61 9.67 -1.69
CA ILE A 276 7.67 8.99 -0.40
C ILE A 276 6.99 9.89 0.60
N GLY A 277 5.88 9.43 1.18
CA GLY A 277 5.20 10.07 2.30
C GLY A 277 5.30 9.19 3.52
N VAL A 278 5.73 9.73 4.65
CA VAL A 278 5.79 9.01 5.92
C VAL A 278 4.89 9.68 6.97
N ALA A 279 4.24 8.90 7.82
CA ALA A 279 3.42 9.42 8.93
C ALA A 279 4.25 9.70 10.20
N GLY A 280 5.53 9.34 10.19
CA GLY A 280 6.50 9.72 11.23
C GLY A 280 7.49 10.76 10.71
N ASP A 281 8.73 10.64 11.16
CA ASP A 281 9.85 11.42 10.64
C ASP A 281 10.49 10.73 9.43
N LEU A 282 10.94 11.53 8.46
CA LEU A 282 11.76 11.07 7.34
C LEU A 282 13.19 11.54 7.49
N ILE A 283 14.11 10.60 7.63
CA ILE A 283 15.55 10.87 7.59
C ILE A 283 16.07 10.54 6.19
N VAL A 284 16.80 11.46 5.58
CA VAL A 284 17.49 11.24 4.29
C VAL A 284 18.99 11.26 4.54
N ASN A 285 19.68 10.18 4.18
CA ASN A 285 21.10 10.00 4.53
C ASN A 285 21.93 9.50 3.34
N GLY A 286 22.72 10.39 2.74
CA GLY A 286 23.76 9.99 1.79
C GLY A 286 23.27 9.51 0.43
N VAL A 287 22.10 9.98 -0.03
CA VAL A 287 21.56 9.60 -1.34
C VAL A 287 22.41 10.22 -2.45
N THR A 288 22.88 9.44 -3.40
CA THR A 288 23.72 9.92 -4.51
C THR A 288 22.94 10.02 -5.81
N ALA A 289 23.42 10.88 -6.70
CA ALA A 289 22.89 11.04 -8.05
C ALA A 289 22.84 9.70 -8.82
N SER A 290 23.82 8.82 -8.63
CA SER A 290 23.83 7.50 -9.30
C SER A 290 22.72 6.56 -8.84
N GLU A 291 22.22 6.73 -7.63
CA GLU A 291 21.15 5.88 -7.08
C GLU A 291 19.76 6.33 -7.52
N LEU A 292 19.65 7.53 -8.10
CA LEU A 292 18.41 8.11 -8.62
C LEU A 292 18.34 8.11 -10.16
N THR A 293 19.24 7.40 -10.86
CA THR A 293 19.27 7.42 -12.33
C THR A 293 17.99 6.90 -12.98
N ASN A 294 17.24 6.06 -12.27
CA ASN A 294 16.03 5.42 -12.75
C ASN A 294 14.75 6.18 -12.37
N ILE A 295 14.89 7.32 -11.68
CA ILE A 295 13.78 8.25 -11.40
C ILE A 295 13.84 9.37 -12.45
N ALA A 296 12.89 9.38 -13.37
CA ALA A 296 12.95 10.27 -14.54
C ALA A 296 12.51 11.71 -14.22
N GLY A 297 11.58 11.87 -13.29
CA GLY A 297 10.89 13.13 -12.97
C GLY A 297 10.98 13.51 -11.50
N LEU A 298 9.96 14.21 -11.00
CA LEU A 298 9.96 14.78 -9.64
C LEU A 298 10.20 13.71 -8.56
N LEU A 299 11.09 14.03 -7.62
CA LEU A 299 11.20 13.35 -6.34
C LEU A 299 10.46 14.18 -5.27
N THR A 300 9.49 13.58 -4.62
CA THR A 300 8.78 14.17 -3.47
C THR A 300 9.11 13.40 -2.21
N LEU A 301 9.58 14.11 -1.19
CA LEU A 301 9.92 13.61 0.14
C LEU A 301 8.96 14.26 1.14
N GLY A 302 8.11 13.47 1.75
CA GLY A 302 7.02 13.91 2.60
C GLY A 302 7.09 13.24 3.98
N ALA A 303 6.86 14.01 5.04
CA ALA A 303 6.65 13.52 6.39
C ALA A 303 5.52 14.30 7.05
N THR A 304 4.69 13.66 7.87
CA THR A 304 3.82 14.41 8.80
C THR A 304 4.59 14.88 10.03
N GLY A 305 5.70 14.22 10.36
CA GLY A 305 6.70 14.73 11.30
C GLY A 305 7.74 15.59 10.58
N ASP A 306 9.00 15.44 10.99
CA ASP A 306 10.13 16.17 10.43
C ASP A 306 10.65 15.52 9.15
N VAL A 307 11.25 16.32 8.26
CA VAL A 307 12.18 15.82 7.23
C VAL A 307 13.59 16.29 7.56
N THR A 308 14.52 15.36 7.77
CA THR A 308 15.91 15.66 8.15
C THR A 308 16.92 15.08 7.18
N PHE A 309 17.73 15.93 6.57
CA PHE A 309 18.94 15.53 5.84
C PHE A 309 20.13 15.50 6.80
N GLN A 310 20.77 14.35 7.00
CA GLN A 310 21.85 14.22 7.99
C GLN A 310 22.93 13.19 7.64
N THR A 311 24.03 13.24 8.38
CA THR A 311 25.18 12.31 8.37
C THR A 311 26.03 12.34 7.09
N ALA A 312 25.43 12.20 5.91
CA ALA A 312 26.11 12.26 4.62
C ALA A 312 25.33 13.11 3.61
N ALA A 313 26.05 13.87 2.78
CA ALA A 313 25.46 14.76 1.79
C ALA A 313 24.58 14.00 0.77
N SER A 314 23.49 14.63 0.34
CA SER A 314 22.53 14.05 -0.60
C SER A 314 22.53 14.81 -1.92
N SER A 315 22.57 14.11 -3.05
CA SER A 315 22.57 14.67 -4.41
C SER A 315 21.51 13.99 -5.26
N HIS A 316 20.64 14.79 -5.87
CA HIS A 316 19.51 14.34 -6.67
C HIS A 316 19.65 14.87 -8.09
N ASN A 317 19.31 14.06 -9.11
CA ASN A 317 19.45 14.47 -10.51
C ASN A 317 18.27 15.31 -11.01
N GLN A 318 17.13 15.28 -10.31
CA GLN A 318 15.85 15.86 -10.70
C GLN A 318 15.49 17.01 -9.77
N ALA A 319 14.34 17.65 -10.04
CA ALA A 319 13.71 18.53 -9.06
C ALA A 319 13.31 17.73 -7.81
N VAL A 320 13.36 18.39 -6.66
CA VAL A 320 13.05 17.81 -5.36
C VAL A 320 12.02 18.70 -4.66
N THR A 321 10.93 18.07 -4.21
CA THR A 321 9.96 18.68 -3.29
C THR A 321 10.08 18.03 -1.93
N VAL A 322 10.17 18.82 -0.88
CA VAL A 322 10.22 18.38 0.51
C VAL A 322 9.04 18.99 1.26
N ASN A 323 8.20 18.15 1.85
CA ASN A 323 7.06 18.58 2.66
C ASN A 323 7.16 17.94 4.05
N ALA A 324 7.26 18.74 5.10
CA ALA A 324 7.17 18.28 6.48
C ALA A 324 5.86 18.82 7.09
N GLY A 325 5.26 18.10 8.04
CA GLY A 325 4.23 18.67 8.91
C GLY A 325 4.85 19.49 10.05
N ASN A 326 6.09 19.17 10.40
CA ASN A 326 6.91 19.88 11.38
C ASN A 326 8.21 20.39 10.71
N ASP A 327 9.40 20.09 11.22
CA ASP A 327 10.59 20.81 10.78
C ASP A 327 11.22 20.20 9.51
N ILE A 328 11.80 21.07 8.67
CA ILE A 328 12.76 20.65 7.65
C ILE A 328 14.16 21.03 8.12
N ASN A 329 14.98 20.02 8.41
CA ASN A 329 16.32 20.19 8.95
C ASN A 329 17.39 19.76 7.94
N VAL A 330 18.20 20.69 7.46
CA VAL A 330 19.31 20.43 6.53
C VAL A 330 20.64 20.53 7.27
N LYS A 331 21.16 19.38 7.71
CA LYS A 331 22.39 19.28 8.53
C LYS A 331 23.65 19.00 7.70
N VAL A 332 23.48 18.70 6.42
CA VAL A 332 24.51 18.30 5.46
C VAL A 332 24.15 18.88 4.10
N ASP A 333 25.11 18.88 3.17
CA ASP A 333 24.87 19.39 1.81
C ASP A 333 23.74 18.61 1.11
N VAL A 334 22.84 19.35 0.46
CA VAL A 334 21.75 18.82 -0.36
C VAL A 334 21.84 19.46 -1.74
N THR A 335 21.89 18.65 -2.79
CA THR A 335 21.85 19.13 -4.18
C THR A 335 20.60 18.60 -4.87
N SER A 336 19.84 19.50 -5.48
CA SER A 336 18.79 19.21 -6.45
C SER A 336 19.30 19.51 -7.86
N GLY A 337 18.95 18.65 -8.82
CA GLY A 337 19.30 18.83 -10.22
C GLY A 337 18.40 19.86 -10.91
N GLY A 338 17.15 20.00 -10.44
CA GLY A 338 16.18 21.02 -10.87
C GLY A 338 15.78 21.92 -9.70
N ASP A 339 14.51 22.31 -9.65
CA ASP A 339 13.98 23.11 -8.54
C ASP A 339 14.14 22.36 -7.21
N PHE A 340 14.35 23.12 -6.13
CA PHE A 340 14.22 22.63 -4.76
C PHE A 340 13.09 23.38 -4.08
N THR A 341 11.98 22.69 -3.79
CA THR A 341 10.84 23.26 -3.07
C THR A 341 10.75 22.65 -1.69
N ALA A 342 10.67 23.47 -0.65
CA ALA A 342 10.53 23.03 0.73
C ALA A 342 9.32 23.70 1.39
N THR A 343 8.46 22.91 2.04
CA THR A 343 7.32 23.36 2.84
C THR A 343 7.38 22.70 4.21
N ALA A 344 7.78 23.43 5.25
CA ALA A 344 7.92 22.87 6.60
C ALA A 344 6.58 22.82 7.37
N ASP A 345 5.60 23.66 7.08
CA ASP A 345 4.27 23.61 7.73
C ASP A 345 3.21 23.11 6.74
N SER A 346 3.43 21.90 6.20
CA SER A 346 2.59 21.41 5.09
C SER A 346 1.19 20.96 5.51
N ASP A 347 0.92 20.86 6.82
CA ASP A 347 -0.39 20.54 7.39
C ASP A 347 -1.10 21.75 8.02
N ASP A 348 -0.53 22.95 7.88
CA ASP A 348 -1.02 24.22 8.43
C ASP A 348 -1.25 24.17 9.96
N SER A 349 -0.43 23.40 10.67
CA SER A 349 -0.50 23.27 12.13
C SER A 349 0.04 24.51 12.87
N GLY A 350 0.81 25.35 12.17
CA GLY A 350 1.54 26.49 12.74
C GLY A 350 2.85 26.08 13.40
N VAL A 351 3.31 24.86 13.15
CA VAL A 351 4.65 24.34 13.46
C VAL A 351 5.33 24.04 12.13
N GLY A 352 6.62 24.34 12.01
CA GLY A 352 7.39 23.96 10.84
C GLY A 352 8.46 24.98 10.49
N ASP A 353 9.63 24.83 11.11
CA ASP A 353 10.80 25.64 10.79
C ASP A 353 11.58 25.01 9.64
N PHE A 354 12.14 25.84 8.76
CA PHE A 354 13.15 25.41 7.80
C PHE A 354 14.53 25.86 8.28
N THR A 355 15.39 24.91 8.62
CA THR A 355 16.73 25.17 9.15
C THR A 355 17.81 24.62 8.23
N VAL A 356 18.79 25.45 7.87
CA VAL A 356 20.05 25.02 7.24
C VAL A 356 21.20 25.27 8.20
N ASP A 357 21.81 24.18 8.69
CA ASP A 357 22.88 24.24 9.67
C ASP A 357 24.15 24.91 9.13
N SER A 358 24.97 25.44 10.04
CA SER A 358 26.27 26.00 9.70
C SER A 358 27.14 24.98 8.96
N GLY A 359 27.61 25.38 7.78
CA GLY A 359 28.45 24.54 6.91
C GLY A 359 27.67 23.63 5.97
N ALA A 360 26.34 23.57 6.05
CA ALA A 360 25.50 22.90 5.06
C ALA A 360 25.08 23.86 3.94
N THR A 361 24.96 23.32 2.72
CA THR A 361 24.47 24.04 1.54
C THR A 361 23.32 23.30 0.87
N VAL A 362 22.21 23.98 0.63
CA VAL A 362 21.18 23.52 -0.33
C VAL A 362 21.46 24.15 -1.68
N THR A 363 21.72 23.33 -2.68
CA THR A 363 22.00 23.76 -4.05
C THR A 363 20.89 23.34 -5.00
N SER A 364 20.38 24.26 -5.82
CA SER A 364 19.63 23.93 -7.03
C SER A 364 20.52 24.17 -8.25
N SER A 365 20.86 23.10 -8.96
CA SER A 365 21.82 23.13 -10.08
C SER A 365 21.23 23.76 -11.34
N ALA A 366 19.94 23.55 -11.58
CA ALA A 366 19.24 24.03 -12.77
C ALA A 366 17.77 24.44 -12.50
N GLY A 367 17.53 25.22 -11.44
CA GLY A 367 16.18 25.63 -11.04
C GLY A 367 16.14 26.68 -9.94
N ASP A 368 14.94 26.96 -9.45
CA ASP A 368 14.69 27.83 -8.31
C ASP A 368 14.83 27.06 -6.98
N ILE A 369 15.13 27.80 -5.90
CA ILE A 369 14.90 27.34 -4.53
C ILE A 369 13.69 28.10 -4.00
N SER A 370 12.65 27.39 -3.55
CA SER A 370 11.47 27.99 -2.93
C SER A 370 11.23 27.37 -1.56
N VAL A 371 11.25 28.20 -0.52
CA VAL A 371 11.04 27.77 0.88
C VAL A 371 9.82 28.46 1.46
N THR A 372 8.90 27.66 2.00
CA THR A 372 7.77 28.12 2.82
C THR A 372 7.86 27.46 4.19
N ALA A 373 7.89 28.24 5.26
CA ALA A 373 8.02 27.73 6.63
C ALA A 373 7.47 28.75 7.63
N VAL A 374 7.23 28.33 8.88
CA VAL A 374 6.86 29.26 9.97
C VAL A 374 8.02 30.23 10.23
N ASN A 375 9.23 29.69 10.44
CA ASN A 375 10.48 30.45 10.50
C ASN A 375 11.51 29.86 9.53
N ILE A 376 12.38 30.71 8.98
CA ILE A 376 13.49 30.29 8.12
C ILE A 376 14.81 30.66 8.80
N VAL A 377 15.59 29.64 9.18
CA VAL A 377 16.90 29.79 9.84
C VAL A 377 18.01 29.34 8.90
N GLU A 378 18.88 30.26 8.48
CA GLU A 378 19.95 30.01 7.50
C GLU A 378 21.33 30.30 8.09
N ASP A 379 21.82 29.40 8.93
CA ASP A 379 23.23 29.41 9.37
C ASP A 379 24.17 28.87 8.27
N GLY A 380 23.61 28.11 7.31
CA GLY A 380 24.25 27.61 6.10
C GLY A 380 23.98 28.47 4.85
N THR A 381 23.87 27.84 3.68
CA THR A 381 23.69 28.54 2.40
C THR A 381 22.60 27.93 1.53
N LEU A 382 21.75 28.79 0.94
CA LEU A 382 20.88 28.45 -0.18
C LEU A 382 21.49 28.97 -1.48
N ALA A 383 21.79 28.08 -2.43
CA ALA A 383 22.48 28.40 -3.68
C ALA A 383 21.68 27.90 -4.90
N SER A 384 20.91 28.80 -5.53
CA SER A 384 20.38 28.54 -6.87
C SER A 384 21.40 29.01 -7.92
N ILE A 385 21.86 28.10 -8.79
CA ILE A 385 22.91 28.40 -9.78
C ILE A 385 22.36 29.15 -11.00
N SER A 386 21.17 28.78 -11.47
CA SER A 386 20.55 29.34 -12.68
C SER A 386 19.16 29.94 -12.46
N GLY A 387 18.65 29.91 -11.24
CA GLY A 387 17.35 30.44 -10.85
C GLY A 387 17.46 31.47 -9.73
N SER A 388 16.42 31.52 -8.92
CA SER A 388 16.22 32.43 -7.81
C SER A 388 16.06 31.67 -6.50
N VAL A 389 16.17 32.40 -5.38
CA VAL A 389 15.85 31.87 -4.05
C VAL A 389 14.69 32.68 -3.48
N THR A 390 13.56 32.01 -3.25
CA THR A 390 12.34 32.58 -2.66
C THR A 390 12.14 32.05 -1.25
N ARG A 391 11.77 32.96 -0.34
CA ARG A 391 11.52 32.68 1.08
C ARG A 391 10.16 33.24 1.46
N ILE A 392 9.31 32.41 2.02
CA ILE A 392 7.99 32.79 2.49
C ILE A 392 7.87 32.30 3.93
N GLU A 393 7.90 33.24 4.87
CA GLU A 393 7.55 32.95 6.25
C GLU A 393 6.02 32.99 6.39
N SER A 394 5.41 31.92 6.92
CA SER A 394 3.96 31.80 7.13
C SER A 394 3.51 32.32 8.49
N ASN A 395 4.40 32.87 9.31
CA ASN A 395 4.07 33.34 10.65
C ASN A 395 2.93 34.41 10.64
N PRO A 396 1.77 34.12 11.27
CA PRO A 396 0.66 35.08 11.34
C PRO A 396 0.87 36.22 12.35
N ALA A 397 1.99 36.28 13.09
CA ALA A 397 2.22 37.31 14.10
C ALA A 397 3.69 37.69 14.24
N THR A 398 4.10 38.82 13.62
CA THR A 398 4.98 39.86 14.22
C THR A 398 5.41 40.97 13.28
N VAL A 399 5.25 40.87 11.94
CA VAL A 399 5.84 41.89 11.03
C VAL A 399 5.05 43.22 10.96
N LEU A 400 4.01 43.46 11.77
CA LEU A 400 3.21 44.71 11.70
C LEU A 400 2.93 45.40 13.05
N ALA A 401 3.42 44.86 14.18
CA ALA A 401 3.18 45.51 15.49
C ALA A 401 4.29 46.52 15.86
N ASP A 402 5.54 46.24 15.51
CA ASP A 402 6.68 47.10 15.92
C ASP A 402 6.97 48.22 14.91
N GLU A 403 6.52 48.12 13.66
CA GLU A 403 6.65 49.21 12.68
C GLU A 403 5.49 50.23 12.72
N LEU A 404 4.44 49.99 13.52
CA LEU A 404 3.29 50.92 13.63
C LEU A 404 3.32 51.81 14.89
N ASP A 405 4.23 51.62 15.84
CA ASP A 405 4.26 52.37 17.12
C ASP A 405 5.52 53.24 17.34
N GLU A 406 6.23 53.63 16.28
CA GLU A 406 7.23 54.72 16.36
C GLU A 406 6.76 56.04 15.74
N GLY A 407 5.51 56.09 15.24
CA GLY A 407 4.98 57.22 14.47
C GLY A 407 4.21 58.30 15.23
N THR A 408 3.97 58.18 16.55
CA THR A 408 3.11 59.16 17.28
C THR A 408 3.79 59.99 18.35
N GLN A 409 5.10 59.86 18.59
CA GLN A 409 5.84 60.88 19.37
C GLN A 409 6.40 61.99 18.47
N SER A 410 5.49 62.71 17.81
CA SER A 410 5.81 64.00 17.18
C SER A 410 6.06 65.04 18.28
N THR A 411 7.32 65.41 18.48
CA THR A 411 7.70 66.55 19.32
C THR A 411 7.50 67.88 18.58
N PHE A 412 6.29 68.12 18.07
CA PHE A 412 5.92 69.44 17.56
C PHE A 412 5.55 70.33 18.75
N VAL A 413 6.58 70.79 19.45
CA VAL A 413 6.50 71.96 20.32
C VAL A 413 6.17 73.15 19.43
N GLN A 414 4.90 73.57 19.41
CA GLN A 414 4.55 74.95 19.07
C GLN A 414 4.05 75.63 20.32
N ASP A 415 5.01 76.35 20.90
CA ASP A 415 4.82 77.51 21.76
C ASP A 415 3.85 78.49 21.08
N PHE A 416 2.56 78.36 21.39
CA PHE A 416 1.58 79.39 21.08
C PHE A 416 1.66 80.45 22.17
N THR A 417 2.66 81.33 22.10
CA THR A 417 2.55 82.63 22.76
C THR A 417 1.39 83.39 22.13
N SER A 418 0.30 83.54 22.87
CA SER A 418 -0.84 84.37 22.54
C SER A 418 -0.40 85.83 22.32
N PRO A 419 -0.81 86.51 21.23
CA PRO A 419 -0.61 87.94 21.13
C PRO A 419 -1.60 88.65 22.07
N THR A 420 -1.04 89.37 23.04
CA THR A 420 -1.71 90.41 23.81
C THR A 420 -2.42 91.39 22.88
N GLU A 421 -3.75 91.50 23.00
CA GLU A 421 -4.50 92.66 22.55
C GLU A 421 -3.93 93.91 23.24
N ALA A 422 -3.41 94.86 22.46
CA ALA A 422 -3.21 96.23 22.88
C ALA A 422 -3.87 97.13 21.84
N GLY A 423 -4.81 97.95 22.32
CA GLY A 423 -5.64 98.83 21.52
C GLY A 423 -4.94 100.04 20.92
N CYS A 424 -5.78 100.77 20.17
CA CYS A 424 -5.58 101.98 19.36
C CYS A 424 -5.10 101.75 17.93
#